data_AF-A0A4Q5PZI8-F1
#
_entry.id   AF-A0A4Q5PZI8-F1
#
_cell.length_a   1.000
_cell.length_b   1.000
_cell.length_c   1.000
_cell.angle_alpha   90.00
_cell.angle_beta   90.00
_cell.angle_gamma   90.00
#
_symmetry.space_group_name_H-M   'P 1'
#
loop_
_entity.id
_entity.type
_entity.pdbx_description
1 polymer ?
#
loop_
_entity_poly.entity_id
_entity_poly.type
_entity_poly.pdbx_seq_one_letter_code
_entity_poly.pdbx_strand_id
1 'polypeptide(L)'
;LTPWDGHMTTFEIAKESNIAGKTLAELEIREKMGVNIAFVKRGEIMINIPGRNERLFPGDEICVIGTDNQIQEFKVYLDKNEKDIPEKVVETDIVLKQIELHNEEFIGKSIRDSQIREKTKGLVVGIERNRKRILNPESHIILQPYDILWIVGSRKKLFEFFDNDKLKLKKL
;
A
#
# COMPACT_ATOMS: atom_id res chain seq x y z
N LEU A 1 -24.68 19.37 39.21
CA LEU A 1 -25.16 19.01 37.86
C LEU A 1 -24.65 20.08 36.93
N THR A 2 -23.69 19.77 36.07
CA THR A 2 -23.19 20.73 35.08
C THR A 2 -24.30 21.03 34.07
N PRO A 3 -24.41 22.25 33.51
CA PRO A 3 -25.58 22.69 32.72
C PRO A 3 -25.71 22.03 31.34
N TRP A 4 -24.78 21.15 31.00
CA TRP A 4 -24.63 20.52 29.69
C TRP A 4 -24.40 19.03 29.96
N ASP A 5 -25.24 18.16 29.42
CA ASP A 5 -25.13 16.68 29.52
C ASP A 5 -23.97 16.12 28.69
N GLY A 6 -22.85 16.85 28.61
CA GLY A 6 -21.66 16.47 27.87
C GLY A 6 -20.76 15.57 28.69
N HIS A 7 -20.31 14.47 28.09
CA HIS A 7 -19.34 13.55 28.67
C HIS A 7 -18.14 13.35 27.74
N MET A 8 -17.08 12.74 28.29
CA MET A 8 -15.85 12.40 27.58
C MET A 8 -15.82 10.89 27.31
N THR A 9 -15.53 10.52 26.07
CA THR A 9 -15.35 9.12 25.66
C THR A 9 -14.10 8.99 24.79
N THR A 10 -13.32 7.93 25.02
CA THR A 10 -12.12 7.64 24.24
C THR A 10 -12.42 6.63 23.15
N PHE A 11 -11.84 6.84 21.97
CA PHE A 11 -11.88 5.95 20.82
C PHE A 11 -10.46 5.69 20.31
N GLU A 12 -10.23 4.52 19.73
CA GLU A 12 -9.02 4.22 18.98
C GLU A 12 -9.32 4.35 17.47
N ILE A 13 -8.43 5.00 16.72
CA ILE A 13 -8.54 5.04 15.26
C ILE A 13 -8.03 3.71 14.69
N ALA A 14 -8.93 2.91 14.11
CA ALA A 14 -8.55 1.63 13.51
C ALA A 14 -7.46 1.75 12.44
N LYS A 15 -6.66 0.70 12.31
CA LYS A 15 -5.45 0.73 11.46
C LYS A 15 -5.77 0.92 9.98
N GLU A 16 -6.88 0.34 9.55
CA GLU A 16 -7.39 0.37 8.18
C GLU A 16 -8.46 1.47 7.98
N SER A 17 -8.58 2.41 8.93
CA SER A 17 -9.58 3.46 8.87
C SER A 17 -9.35 4.44 7.72
N ASN A 18 -10.41 4.77 6.99
CA ASN A 18 -10.40 5.73 5.87
C ASN A 18 -10.31 7.20 6.31
N ILE A 19 -10.38 7.47 7.62
CA ILE A 19 -10.14 8.80 8.18
C ILE A 19 -8.68 9.00 8.59
N ALA A 20 -7.91 7.91 8.69
CA ALA A 20 -6.48 7.98 8.93
C ALA A 20 -5.77 8.79 7.83
N GLY A 21 -4.84 9.63 8.24
CA GLY A 21 -4.11 10.57 7.40
C GLY A 21 -4.84 11.89 7.13
N LYS A 22 -6.13 12.03 7.44
CA LYS A 22 -6.87 13.28 7.28
C LYS A 22 -6.69 14.20 8.49
N THR A 23 -6.71 15.50 8.23
CA THR A 23 -6.71 16.56 9.23
C THR A 23 -8.08 16.73 9.87
N LEU A 24 -8.14 17.28 11.09
CA LEU A 24 -9.41 17.60 11.74
C LEU A 24 -10.26 18.57 10.90
N ALA A 25 -9.63 19.48 10.16
CA ALA A 25 -10.30 20.38 9.22
C ALA A 25 -10.94 19.64 8.04
N GLU A 26 -10.28 18.62 7.48
CA GLU A 26 -10.85 17.81 6.39
C GLU A 26 -11.99 16.92 6.88
N LEU A 27 -11.95 16.49 8.14
CA LEU A 27 -12.97 15.64 8.73
C LEU A 27 -14.22 16.44 9.11
N GLU A 28 -14.07 17.71 9.54
CA GLU A 28 -15.17 18.60 9.96
C GLU A 28 -16.05 17.96 11.06
N ILE A 29 -15.40 17.27 12.00
CA ILE A 29 -16.06 16.43 13.02
C ILE A 29 -17.05 17.25 13.86
N ARG A 30 -16.65 18.46 14.25
CA ARG A 30 -17.49 19.35 15.06
C ARG A 30 -18.69 19.85 14.27
N GLU A 31 -18.49 20.23 13.02
CA GLU A 31 -19.52 20.78 12.15
C GLU A 31 -20.53 19.70 11.72
N LYS A 32 -20.06 18.46 11.53
CA LYS A 32 -20.90 17.33 11.12
C LYS A 32 -21.65 16.67 12.26
N MET A 33 -21.02 16.49 13.41
CA MET A 33 -21.55 15.65 14.51
C MET A 33 -21.60 16.38 15.87
N GLY A 34 -21.12 17.62 15.95
CA GLY A 34 -21.17 18.42 17.17
C GLY A 34 -20.19 18.00 18.27
N VAL A 35 -19.31 17.03 18.01
CA VAL A 35 -18.30 16.58 18.98
C VAL A 35 -16.98 17.34 18.85
N ASN A 36 -16.23 17.44 19.96
CA ASN A 36 -14.90 18.05 19.97
C ASN A 36 -13.84 17.04 20.41
N ILE A 37 -12.65 17.10 19.82
CA ILE A 37 -11.52 16.27 20.26
C ILE A 37 -10.75 17.03 21.35
N ALA A 38 -10.70 16.46 22.54
CA ALA A 38 -10.01 17.03 23.70
C ALA A 38 -8.49 16.78 23.63
N PHE A 39 -8.10 15.56 23.27
CA PHE A 39 -6.71 15.20 23.04
C PHE A 39 -6.58 14.07 22.03
N VAL A 40 -5.39 13.96 21.46
CA VAL A 40 -4.92 12.80 20.70
C VAL A 40 -3.70 12.24 21.41
N LYS A 41 -3.72 10.95 21.75
CA LYS A 41 -2.58 10.22 22.30
C LYS A 41 -2.05 9.28 21.21
N ARG A 42 -0.79 9.47 20.84
CA ARG A 42 -0.08 8.73 19.79
C ARG A 42 1.13 8.04 20.40
N GLY A 43 0.96 6.79 20.79
CA GLY A 43 1.93 6.09 21.65
C GLY A 43 2.14 6.88 22.94
N GLU A 44 3.38 7.32 23.17
CA GLU A 44 3.77 8.12 24.35
C GLU A 44 3.53 9.63 24.20
N ILE A 45 3.17 10.10 23.00
CA ILE A 45 2.98 11.53 22.73
C ILE A 45 1.52 11.91 22.99
N MET A 46 1.31 12.96 23.78
CA MET A 46 -0.02 13.53 24.05
C MET A 46 -0.14 14.91 23.42
N ILE A 47 -1.13 15.08 22.54
CA ILE A 47 -1.46 16.33 21.86
C ILE A 47 -2.76 16.85 22.46
N ASN A 48 -2.65 17.84 23.33
CA ASN A 48 -3.79 18.45 24.00
C ASN A 48 -4.42 19.53 23.11
N ILE A 49 -5.76 19.53 23.02
CA ILE A 49 -6.55 20.50 22.25
C ILE A 49 -6.00 20.62 20.82
N PRO A 50 -6.06 19.53 20.03
CA PRO A 50 -5.48 19.50 18.69
C PRO A 50 -6.09 20.60 17.81
N GLY A 51 -5.21 21.29 17.07
CA GLY A 51 -5.64 22.31 16.11
C GLY A 51 -6.24 21.68 14.85
N ARG A 52 -6.87 22.52 14.03
CA ARG A 52 -7.53 22.08 12.77
C ARG A 52 -6.61 21.32 11.80
N ASN A 53 -5.30 21.57 11.86
CA ASN A 53 -4.30 20.94 10.99
C ASN A 53 -3.76 19.62 11.56
N GLU A 54 -4.16 19.23 12.77
CA GLU A 54 -3.75 17.94 13.36
C GLU A 54 -4.32 16.81 12.51
N ARG A 55 -3.49 15.81 12.20
CA ARG A 55 -3.91 14.62 11.45
C ARG A 55 -4.15 13.48 12.41
N LEU A 56 -5.19 12.70 12.14
CA LEU A 56 -5.41 11.44 12.83
C LEU A 56 -4.63 10.34 12.13
N PHE A 57 -4.00 9.45 12.88
CA PHE A 57 -3.23 8.32 12.36
C PHE A 57 -3.77 6.99 12.89
N PRO A 58 -3.45 5.87 12.21
CA PRO A 58 -3.68 4.52 12.70
C PRO A 58 -3.19 4.35 14.15
N GLY A 59 -4.05 3.86 15.04
CA GLY A 59 -3.73 3.61 16.45
C GLY A 59 -3.72 4.86 17.33
N ASP A 60 -4.13 6.03 16.83
CA ASP A 60 -4.35 7.20 17.70
C ASP A 60 -5.49 6.91 18.67
N GLU A 61 -5.27 7.15 19.96
CA GLU A 61 -6.32 7.21 20.98
C GLU A 61 -6.83 8.65 21.08
N ILE A 62 -8.09 8.89 20.70
CA ILE A 62 -8.71 10.22 20.75
C ILE A 62 -9.72 10.29 21.87
N CYS A 63 -9.70 11.38 22.65
CA CYS A 63 -10.75 11.68 23.60
C CYS A 63 -11.72 12.70 23.01
N VAL A 64 -13.00 12.36 23.03
CA VAL A 64 -14.07 13.12 22.39
C VAL A 64 -15.05 13.62 23.46
N ILE A 65 -15.43 14.89 23.36
CA ILE A 65 -16.42 15.54 24.23
C ILE A 65 -17.69 15.79 23.41
N GLY A 66 -18.82 15.33 23.92
CA GLY A 66 -20.15 15.55 23.33
C GLY A 66 -21.26 14.99 24.22
N THR A 67 -22.51 15.11 23.77
CA THR A 67 -23.64 14.41 24.40
C THR A 67 -23.67 12.93 23.99
N ASP A 68 -24.44 12.10 24.71
CA ASP A 68 -24.68 10.68 24.40
C ASP A 68 -25.03 10.45 22.93
N ASN A 69 -25.95 11.25 22.39
CA ASN A 69 -26.36 11.13 21.00
C ASN A 69 -25.23 11.47 20.02
N GLN A 70 -24.46 12.53 20.30
CA GLN A 70 -23.36 12.96 19.43
C GLN A 70 -22.19 11.94 19.45
N ILE A 71 -21.89 11.40 20.63
CA ILE A 71 -20.84 10.38 20.79
C ILE A 71 -21.26 9.06 20.13
N GLN A 72 -22.55 8.69 20.21
CA GLN A 72 -23.07 7.53 19.50
C GLN A 72 -23.04 7.72 17.98
N GLU A 73 -23.36 8.92 17.47
CA GLU A 73 -23.23 9.24 16.06
C GLU A 73 -21.77 9.18 15.60
N PHE A 74 -20.85 9.74 16.39
CA PHE A 74 -19.42 9.69 16.12
C PHE A 74 -18.88 8.25 16.08
N LYS A 75 -19.35 7.38 16.97
CA LYS A 75 -19.01 5.95 16.93
C LYS A 75 -19.45 5.30 15.62
N VAL A 76 -20.70 5.51 15.21
CA VAL A 76 -21.21 4.97 13.93
C VAL A 76 -20.41 5.52 12.75
N TYR A 77 -19.97 6.78 12.82
CA TYR A 77 -19.10 7.37 11.82
C TYR A 77 -17.74 6.68 11.76
N LEU A 78 -17.10 6.37 12.90
CA LEU A 78 -15.86 5.60 12.94
C LEU A 78 -16.06 4.23 12.32
N ASP A 79 -17.05 3.47 12.79
CA ASP A 79 -17.35 2.11 12.32
C ASP A 79 -17.56 2.06 10.79
N LYS A 80 -18.30 3.03 10.22
CA LYS A 80 -18.52 3.13 8.76
C LYS A 80 -17.24 3.45 7.97
N ASN A 81 -16.25 4.03 8.62
CA ASN A 81 -14.98 4.39 8.00
C ASN A 81 -13.88 3.36 8.26
N GLU A 82 -14.12 2.34 9.07
CA GLU A 82 -13.25 1.17 9.14
C GLU A 82 -13.43 0.35 7.86
N LYS A 83 -12.32 0.00 7.20
CA LYS A 83 -12.36 -1.01 6.15
C LYS A 83 -12.27 -2.38 6.82
N ASP A 84 -13.17 -3.28 6.45
CA ASP A 84 -12.96 -4.69 6.72
C ASP A 84 -11.61 -5.13 6.15
N ILE A 85 -10.83 -5.84 6.96
CA ILE A 85 -9.62 -6.52 6.50
C ILE A 85 -10.03 -7.41 5.33
N PRO A 86 -9.41 -7.31 4.14
CA PRO A 86 -9.77 -8.16 3.01
C PRO A 86 -9.72 -9.63 3.44
N GLU A 87 -10.82 -10.37 3.27
CA GLU A 87 -10.94 -11.79 3.66
C GLU A 87 -9.82 -12.67 3.07
N LYS A 88 -9.18 -12.21 2.00
CA LYS A 88 -7.96 -12.78 1.44
C LYS A 88 -6.85 -11.73 1.39
N VAL A 89 -5.94 -11.82 2.35
CA VAL A 89 -4.57 -11.35 2.14
C VAL A 89 -3.98 -12.26 1.06
N VAL A 90 -3.87 -11.77 -0.17
CA VAL A 90 -3.17 -12.51 -1.22
C VAL A 90 -1.69 -12.48 -0.85
N GLU A 91 -1.18 -13.56 -0.24
CA GLU A 91 0.25 -13.76 -0.08
C GLU A 91 0.91 -13.71 -1.46
N THR A 92 1.59 -12.62 -1.75
CA THR A 92 2.43 -12.52 -2.93
C THR A 92 3.78 -13.15 -2.60
N ASP A 93 3.97 -14.40 -3.01
CA ASP A 93 5.28 -15.05 -2.98
C ASP A 93 6.23 -14.33 -3.97
N ILE A 94 7.12 -13.50 -3.44
CA ILE A 94 8.13 -12.76 -4.20
C ILE A 94 9.36 -13.66 -4.37
N VAL A 95 9.76 -13.90 -5.61
CA VAL A 95 10.92 -14.74 -5.96
C VAL A 95 11.90 -14.00 -6.85
N LEU A 96 13.15 -14.44 -6.81
CA LEU A 96 14.19 -14.07 -7.78
C LEU A 96 14.27 -15.17 -8.84
N LYS A 97 13.94 -14.84 -10.09
CA LYS A 97 13.99 -15.75 -11.24
C LYS A 97 15.08 -15.33 -12.21
N GLN A 98 15.83 -16.32 -12.71
CA GLN A 98 16.77 -16.16 -13.82
C GLN A 98 16.08 -16.54 -15.12
N ILE A 99 16.13 -15.67 -16.12
CA ILE A 99 15.53 -15.88 -17.43
C ILE A 99 16.57 -15.57 -18.49
N GLU A 100 16.90 -16.56 -19.30
CA GLU A 100 17.72 -16.37 -20.48
C GLU A 100 16.85 -15.88 -21.65
N LEU A 101 17.29 -14.80 -22.31
CA LEU A 101 16.57 -14.22 -23.45
C LEU A 101 16.84 -15.01 -24.74
N HIS A 102 15.82 -15.73 -25.20
CA HIS A 102 15.85 -16.47 -26.47
C HIS A 102 14.94 -15.88 -27.56
N ASN A 103 13.91 -15.10 -27.19
CA ASN A 103 12.90 -14.60 -28.12
C ASN A 103 13.09 -13.10 -28.44
N GLU A 104 12.55 -12.65 -29.57
CA GLU A 104 12.63 -11.26 -30.02
C GLU A 104 11.74 -10.29 -29.20
N GLU A 105 11.01 -10.78 -28.21
CA GLU A 105 10.09 -9.93 -27.45
C GLU A 105 10.81 -8.78 -26.72
N PHE A 106 12.01 -9.09 -26.20
CA PHE A 106 12.84 -8.17 -25.41
C PHE A 106 14.17 -7.82 -26.06
N ILE A 107 14.72 -8.72 -26.89
CA ILE A 107 16.01 -8.53 -27.55
C ILE A 107 15.97 -7.28 -28.44
N GLY A 108 17.03 -6.47 -28.37
CA GLY A 108 17.17 -5.23 -29.15
C GLY A 108 16.43 -4.02 -28.57
N LYS A 109 15.66 -4.18 -27.50
CA LYS A 109 14.99 -3.07 -26.78
C LYS A 109 15.78 -2.71 -25.53
N SER A 110 15.66 -1.46 -25.09
CA SER A 110 16.12 -1.09 -23.74
C SER A 110 15.24 -1.77 -22.68
N ILE A 111 15.71 -1.92 -21.44
CA ILE A 111 14.88 -2.41 -20.33
C ILE A 111 13.56 -1.62 -20.25
N ARG A 112 13.63 -0.30 -20.42
CA ARG A 112 12.46 0.60 -20.45
C ARG A 112 11.53 0.28 -21.62
N ASP A 113 12.06 0.26 -22.84
CA ASP A 113 11.24 0.09 -24.06
C ASP A 113 10.69 -1.33 -24.20
N SER A 114 11.35 -2.30 -23.56
CA SER A 114 10.89 -3.68 -23.45
C SER A 114 9.60 -3.81 -22.63
N GLN A 115 9.31 -2.82 -21.78
CA GLN A 115 8.20 -2.79 -20.82
C GLN A 115 8.14 -4.04 -19.93
N ILE A 116 9.30 -4.63 -19.63
CA ILE A 116 9.37 -5.88 -18.88
C ILE A 116 8.73 -5.76 -17.50
N ARG A 117 8.84 -4.60 -16.85
CA ARG A 117 8.21 -4.34 -15.54
C ARG A 117 6.69 -4.32 -15.65
N GLU A 118 6.15 -3.68 -16.68
CA GLU A 118 4.71 -3.52 -16.86
C GLU A 118 4.06 -4.85 -17.22
N LYS A 119 4.71 -5.60 -18.12
CA LYS A 119 4.28 -6.92 -18.61
C LYS A 119 4.34 -8.00 -17.53
N THR A 120 5.42 -8.03 -16.74
CA THR A 120 5.66 -9.12 -15.77
C THR A 120 5.28 -8.74 -14.34
N LYS A 121 5.10 -7.44 -14.06
CA LYS A 121 5.10 -6.87 -12.70
C LYS A 121 6.34 -7.24 -11.89
N GLY A 122 7.44 -7.54 -12.58
CA GLY A 122 8.76 -7.83 -12.02
C GLY A 122 9.72 -6.66 -12.17
N LEU A 123 10.80 -6.69 -11.39
CA LEU A 123 11.88 -5.73 -11.41
C LEU A 123 13.16 -6.42 -11.87
N VAL A 124 13.78 -5.92 -12.94
CA VAL A 124 15.12 -6.38 -13.35
C VAL A 124 16.14 -5.84 -12.36
N VAL A 125 16.79 -6.72 -11.62
CA VAL A 125 17.81 -6.40 -10.62
C VAL A 125 19.22 -6.74 -11.08
N GLY A 126 19.35 -7.50 -12.18
CA GLY A 126 20.64 -7.81 -12.76
C GLY A 126 20.56 -8.34 -14.18
N ILE A 127 21.66 -8.16 -14.90
CA ILE A 127 21.92 -8.77 -16.21
C ILE A 127 23.24 -9.52 -16.12
N GLU A 128 23.25 -10.79 -16.49
CA GLU A 128 24.49 -11.53 -16.74
C GLU A 128 24.68 -11.67 -18.25
N ARG A 129 25.82 -11.17 -18.74
CA ARG A 129 26.20 -11.16 -20.16
C ARG A 129 27.66 -11.54 -20.27
N ASN A 130 27.99 -12.54 -21.10
CA ASN A 130 29.37 -12.98 -21.31
C ASN A 130 30.13 -13.26 -19.99
N ARG A 131 29.46 -13.92 -19.03
CA ARG A 131 29.96 -14.20 -17.66
C ARG A 131 30.25 -12.97 -16.79
N LYS A 132 29.87 -11.76 -17.24
CA LYS A 132 29.92 -10.53 -16.44
C LYS A 132 28.53 -10.21 -15.90
N ARG A 133 28.45 -9.85 -14.63
CA ARG A 133 27.21 -9.46 -13.97
C ARG A 133 27.14 -7.94 -13.82
N ILE A 134 26.02 -7.37 -14.25
CA ILE A 134 25.65 -5.98 -14.06
C ILE A 134 24.51 -6.00 -13.04
N LEU A 135 24.75 -5.44 -11.85
CA LEU A 135 23.72 -5.28 -10.82
C LEU A 135 23.02 -3.93 -11.00
N ASN A 136 21.71 -3.89 -10.74
CA ASN A 136 20.86 -2.70 -10.90
C ASN A 136 21.10 -1.98 -12.24
N PRO A 137 20.86 -2.69 -13.36
CA PRO A 137 21.14 -2.15 -14.68
C PRO A 137 20.33 -0.89 -14.95
N GLU A 138 20.96 0.10 -15.59
CA GLU A 138 20.29 1.30 -16.04
C GLU A 138 19.17 0.98 -17.04
N SER A 139 18.05 1.70 -16.94
CA SER A 139 16.85 1.41 -17.74
C SER A 139 17.04 1.54 -19.26
N HIS A 140 18.09 2.26 -19.70
CA HIS A 140 18.42 2.47 -21.11
C HIS A 140 19.32 1.36 -21.70
N ILE A 141 19.75 0.38 -20.91
CA ILE A 141 20.58 -0.73 -21.40
C ILE A 141 19.78 -1.56 -22.40
N ILE A 142 20.33 -1.74 -23.60
CA ILE A 142 19.77 -2.60 -24.65
C ILE A 142 20.03 -4.07 -24.30
N LEU A 143 18.94 -4.84 -24.28
CA LEU A 143 18.94 -6.28 -24.03
C LEU A 143 19.45 -7.02 -25.26
N GLN A 144 20.35 -7.98 -25.04
CA GLN A 144 21.03 -8.74 -26.08
C GLN A 144 20.57 -10.21 -26.08
N PRO A 145 20.73 -10.93 -27.21
CA PRO A 145 20.53 -12.37 -27.24
C PRO A 145 21.37 -13.06 -26.17
N TYR A 146 20.80 -14.06 -25.50
CA TYR A 146 21.46 -14.86 -24.45
C TYR A 146 21.82 -14.11 -23.17
N ASP A 147 21.34 -12.88 -22.99
CA ASP A 147 21.37 -12.24 -21.68
C ASP A 147 20.58 -13.06 -20.68
N ILE A 148 21.13 -13.24 -19.47
CA ILE A 148 20.40 -13.81 -18.35
C ILE A 148 19.92 -12.65 -17.48
N LEU A 149 18.61 -12.42 -17.50
CA LEU A 149 17.94 -11.44 -16.65
C LEU A 149 17.64 -12.04 -15.29
N TRP A 150 18.01 -11.30 -14.25
CA TRP A 150 17.64 -11.57 -12.88
C TRP A 150 16.46 -10.67 -12.52
N ILE A 151 15.28 -11.27 -12.35
CA ILE A 151 14.02 -10.54 -12.14
C ILE A 151 13.41 -10.93 -10.80
N VAL A 152 13.11 -9.92 -9.97
CA VAL A 152 12.35 -10.07 -8.73
C VAL A 152 10.88 -9.78 -9.00
N GLY A 153 9.97 -10.66 -8.57
CA GLY A 153 8.53 -10.43 -8.75
C GLY A 153 7.69 -11.57 -8.19
N SER A 154 6.37 -11.48 -8.38
CA SER A 154 5.46 -12.55 -7.98
C SER A 154 5.76 -13.84 -8.74
N ARG A 155 5.96 -14.96 -8.02
CA ARG A 155 6.22 -16.28 -8.62
C ARG A 155 5.19 -16.61 -9.69
N LYS A 156 3.90 -16.44 -9.38
CA LYS A 156 2.79 -16.74 -10.27
C LYS A 156 2.87 -15.94 -11.58
N LYS A 157 3.06 -14.62 -11.49
CA LYS A 157 3.12 -13.74 -12.67
C LYS A 157 4.37 -14.00 -13.53
N LEU A 158 5.52 -14.21 -12.89
CA LEU A 158 6.76 -14.55 -13.60
C LEU A 158 6.68 -15.93 -14.27
N PHE A 159 6.00 -16.90 -13.65
CA PHE A 159 5.75 -18.20 -14.26
C PHE A 159 4.79 -18.07 -15.45
N GLU A 160 3.64 -17.43 -15.27
CA GLU A 160 2.65 -17.21 -16.34
C GLU A 160 3.25 -16.46 -17.55
N PHE A 161 4.14 -15.51 -17.32
CA PHE A 161 4.74 -14.75 -18.41
C PHE A 161 5.84 -15.54 -19.14
N PHE A 162 6.80 -16.09 -18.41
CA PHE A 162 8.02 -16.66 -19.02
C PHE A 162 7.96 -18.17 -19.29
N ASP A 163 7.13 -18.94 -18.58
CA ASP A 163 7.09 -20.41 -18.73
C ASP A 163 5.96 -20.88 -19.66
N ASN A 164 5.00 -20.01 -20.01
CA ASN A 164 3.99 -20.30 -21.04
C ASN A 164 4.58 -20.45 -22.46
N ASP A 165 5.81 -20.01 -22.70
CA ASP A 165 6.51 -20.23 -23.98
C ASP A 165 6.92 -21.71 -24.19
N LYS A 166 7.09 -22.51 -23.12
CA LYS A 166 7.38 -23.95 -23.25
C LYS A 166 6.14 -24.81 -23.55
N LEU A 167 4.94 -24.30 -23.29
CA LEU A 167 3.68 -25.02 -23.53
C LEU A 167 3.23 -25.02 -24.99
N LYS A 168 3.79 -24.15 -25.85
CA LYS A 168 3.49 -24.12 -27.30
C LYS A 168 4.28 -25.12 -28.15
N LEU A 169 5.23 -25.87 -27.59
CA LEU A 169 6.11 -26.81 -28.30
C LEU A 169 5.74 -28.31 -28.15
N LYS A 170 4.56 -28.65 -27.61
CA LYS A 170 4.06 -30.04 -27.52
C LYS A 170 2.77 -30.27 -28.33
N LYS A 171 2.75 -29.84 -29.59
CA LYS A 171 1.85 -30.40 -30.62
C LYS A 171 2.62 -30.60 -31.91
N LEU A 172 3.32 -31.72 -31.99
CA LEU A 172 3.56 -32.49 -33.22
C LEU A 172 3.31 -33.96 -32.85
#